data_AF-A0A536BC00-F1
#
_entry.id   AF-A0A536BC00-F1
#
_cell.length_a   1.000
_cell.length_b   1.000
_cell.length_c   1.000
_cell.angle_alpha   90.00
_cell.angle_beta   90.00
_cell.angle_gamma   90.00
#
_symmetry.space_group_name_H-M   'P 1'
#
loop_
_entity.id
_entity.type
_entity.pdbx_description
1 polymer ?
#
loop_
_entity_poly.entity_id
_entity_poly.type
_entity_poly.pdbx_seq_one_letter_code
_entity_poly.pdbx_strand_id
1 'polypeptide(L)' 'GALHDDETLVRGHAAWALGRLGGPAARQALALALRREADPWVRDECGLALRECGPPAVRSAV' A
#
# COMPACT_ATOMS: atom_id res chain seq x y z
N GLY A 1 -12.08 -4.48 5.44
CA GLY A 1 -11.32 -4.53 4.17
C GLY A 1 -9.94 -5.07 4.48
N ALA A 2 -9.30 -5.79 3.57
CA ALA A 2 -8.12 -6.62 3.88
C ALA A 2 -6.91 -5.85 4.48
N LEU A 3 -6.77 -4.54 4.22
CA LEU A 3 -5.77 -3.67 4.87
C LEU A 3 -6.06 -3.35 6.36
N HIS A 4 -7.21 -3.75 6.87
CA HIS A 4 -7.65 -3.55 8.26
C HIS A 4 -8.06 -4.87 8.90
N ASP A 5 -7.61 -6.00 8.35
CA ASP A 5 -7.85 -7.31 8.92
C ASP A 5 -7.09 -7.46 10.26
N ASP A 6 -7.61 -8.26 11.18
CA ASP A 6 -6.96 -8.47 12.48
C ASP A 6 -5.63 -9.23 12.32
N GLU A 7 -5.56 -10.11 11.32
CA GLU A 7 -4.38 -10.93 11.05
C GLU A 7 -3.30 -10.12 10.30
N THR A 8 -2.09 -10.07 10.86
CA THR A 8 -0.96 -9.31 10.30
C THR A 8 -0.61 -9.83 8.91
N LEU A 9 -0.62 -11.16 8.73
CA LEU A 9 -0.33 -11.79 7.44
C LEU A 9 -1.31 -11.37 6.35
N VAL A 10 -2.60 -11.22 6.67
CA VAL A 10 -3.62 -10.78 5.71
C VAL A 10 -3.39 -9.34 5.31
N ARG A 11 -3.09 -8.46 6.27
CA ARG A 11 -2.79 -7.05 5.99
C ARG A 11 -1.54 -6.87 5.11
N GLY A 12 -0.46 -7.60 5.41
CA GLY A 12 0.77 -7.56 4.62
C GLY A 12 0.57 -8.02 3.19
N HIS A 13 -0.12 -9.15 2.97
CA HIS A 13 -0.43 -9.62 1.61
C HIS A 13 -1.37 -8.66 0.86
N ALA A 14 -2.32 -8.03 1.54
CA ALA A 14 -3.18 -7.02 0.95
C ALA A 14 -2.38 -5.79 0.50
N ALA A 15 -1.41 -5.35 1.31
CA ALA A 15 -0.50 -4.25 0.95
C ALA A 15 0.34 -4.61 -0.27
N TRP A 16 0.97 -5.79 -0.27
CA TRP A 16 1.75 -6.30 -1.40
C TRP A 16 0.92 -6.34 -2.70
N ALA A 17 -0.28 -6.93 -2.64
CA ALA A 17 -1.16 -7.04 -3.80
C ALA A 17 -1.57 -5.66 -4.35
N LEU A 18 -1.86 -4.70 -3.47
CA LEU A 18 -2.17 -3.32 -3.87
C LEU A 18 -0.97 -2.61 -4.50
N GLY A 19 0.25 -2.85 -4.01
CA GLY A 19 1.47 -2.33 -4.62
C GLY A 19 1.62 -2.78 -6.07
N ARG A 20 1.36 -4.07 -6.32
CA ARG A 20 1.39 -4.67 -7.66
C ARG A 20 0.26 -4.22 -8.58
N LEU A 21 -0.94 -4.00 -8.05
CA LEU A 21 -2.06 -3.44 -8.81
C LEU A 21 -1.73 -2.01 -9.27
N GLY A 22 -1.09 -1.25 -8.39
CA GLY A 22 -0.66 0.10 -8.68
C GLY A 22 -1.80 1.10 -8.82
N GLY A 23 -1.44 2.32 -9.21
CA GLY A 23 -2.39 3.39 -9.50
C GLY A 23 -2.70 4.31 -8.30
N PRO A 24 -3.40 5.44 -8.56
CA PRO A 24 -3.58 6.50 -7.57
C PRO A 24 -4.33 6.03 -6.32
N ALA A 25 -5.35 5.19 -6.49
CA ALA A 25 -6.17 4.66 -5.40
C ALA A 25 -5.39 3.68 -4.52
N ALA A 26 -4.65 2.74 -5.12
CA ALA A 26 -3.80 1.82 -4.38
C ALA A 26 -2.74 2.57 -3.57
N ARG A 27 -2.10 3.58 -4.18
CA ARG A 27 -1.13 4.42 -3.49
C ARG A 27 -1.73 5.17 -2.30
N GLN A 28 -2.91 5.75 -2.45
CA GLN A 28 -3.60 6.41 -1.33
C GLN A 28 -3.94 5.42 -0.21
N ALA A 29 -4.46 4.25 -0.55
CA ALA A 29 -4.78 3.22 0.42
C ALA A 29 -3.54 2.74 1.20
N LEU A 30 -2.44 2.47 0.50
CA LEU A 30 -1.17 2.07 1.09
C LEU A 30 -0.56 3.17 1.98
N ALA A 31 -0.63 4.43 1.57
CA ALA A 31 -0.14 5.56 2.36
C ALA A 31 -0.95 5.75 3.66
N LEU A 32 -2.26 5.50 3.62
CA LEU A 32 -3.11 5.51 4.82
C LEU A 32 -2.82 4.30 5.72
N ALA A 33 -2.65 3.11 5.13
CA ALA A 33 -2.29 1.90 5.87
C ALA A 33 -0.96 2.08 6.62
N LEU A 34 0.08 2.57 5.93
CA LEU A 34 1.40 2.81 6.52
C LEU A 34 1.37 3.73 7.76
N ARG A 35 0.51 4.75 7.75
CA ARG A 35 0.39 5.70 8.88
C ARG A 35 -0.30 5.12 10.11
N ARG A 36 -1.15 4.10 9.92
CA ARG A 36 -1.98 3.51 10.98
C ARG A 36 -1.46 2.17 11.45
N GLU A 37 -0.70 1.48 10.62
CA GLU A 37 -0.17 0.17 10.94
C GLU A 37 0.72 0.25 12.18
N ALA A 38 0.53 -0.70 13.10
CA ALA A 38 1.30 -0.82 14.33
C ALA A 38 2.41 -1.85 14.16
N ASP A 39 2.12 -2.93 13.43
CA ASP A 39 3.03 -4.05 13.22
C ASP A 39 4.21 -3.64 12.31
N PRO A 40 5.47 -3.87 12.74
CA PRO A 40 6.64 -3.50 11.95
C PRO A 40 6.72 -4.19 10.60
N TRP A 41 6.36 -5.47 10.52
CA TRP A 41 6.46 -6.24 9.28
C TRP A 41 5.44 -5.75 8.26
N VAL A 42 4.17 -5.54 8.67
CA VAL A 42 3.15 -4.98 7.76
C VAL A 42 3.49 -3.55 7.35
N ARG A 43 4.15 -2.77 8.23
CA ARG A 43 4.59 -1.41 7.90
C ARG A 43 5.67 -1.43 6.80
N ASP A 44 6.62 -2.34 6.88
CA ASP A 44 7.65 -2.52 5.85
C ASP A 44 7.02 -2.96 4.51
N GLU A 45 6.09 -3.91 4.53
CA GLU A 45 5.35 -4.33 3.33
C GLU A 45 4.58 -3.17 2.69
N CYS A 46 3.90 -2.32 3.48
CA CYS A 46 3.25 -1.12 2.97
C CYS A 46 4.25 -0.14 2.33
N GLY A 47 5.43 0.01 2.93
CA GLY A 47 6.50 0.85 2.41
C GLY A 47 7.08 0.33 1.09
N LEU A 48 7.31 -0.97 0.99
CA LEU A 48 7.75 -1.64 -0.24
C LEU A 48 6.69 -1.52 -1.34
N ALA A 49 5.43 -1.83 -1.03
CA ALA A 49 4.31 -1.72 -1.95
C ALA A 49 4.13 -0.30 -2.50
N LEU A 50 4.36 0.74 -1.69
CA LEU A 50 4.34 2.13 -2.15
C LEU A 50 5.45 2.45 -3.16
N ARG A 51 6.62 1.84 -2.99
CA ARG A 51 7.75 2.00 -3.94
C ARG A 51 7.44 1.28 -5.25
N GLU A 52 6.87 0.09 -5.19
CA GLU A 52 6.47 -0.70 -6.36
C GLU A 52 5.32 -0.07 -7.15
N CYS A 53 4.38 0.57 -6.46
CA CYS A 53 3.25 1.28 -7.08
C CYS A 53 3.70 2.44 -7.99
N GLY A 54 4.95 2.88 -7.89
CA GLY A 54 5.53 3.94 -8.72
C GLY A 54 5.07 5.35 -8.36
N PRO A 55 5.66 6.39 -8.96
CA PRO A 55 5.22 7.77 -8.79
C PRO A 55 3.72 7.92 -9.17
N PRO A 56 2.97 8.85 -8.54
CA PRO A 56 1.61 9.07 -8.97
C PRO A 56 1.68 9.48 -10.43
N ALA A 57 0.82 8.91 -11.28
CA ALA A 57 0.80 9.25 -12.70
C ALA A 57 0.76 10.77 -12.84
N VAL A 58 1.91 11.37 -13.18
CA VAL A 58 2.00 12.80 -13.41
C VAL A 58 1.24 12.98 -14.70
N ARG A 59 0.05 13.57 -14.61
CA ARG A 59 -0.74 13.90 -15.78
C ARG A 59 0.17 14.78 -16.64
N SER A 60 0.70 14.22 -17.73
CA SER A 60 1.42 15.00 -18.72
C SER A 60 0.38 15.94 -19.31
N ALA A 61 0.43 17.20 -18.89
CA ALA A 61 -0.36 18.25 -19.49
C ALA A 61 0.27 18.56 -20.84
N VAL A 62 -0.38 18.07 -21.91
CA VAL A 62 -0.22 18.59 -23.28
C VAL A 62 -1.20 19.70 -23.52
#